data_AF-A0A5D2NPQ0-F1
#
_entry.id   AF-A0A5D2NPQ0-F1
#
_cell.length_a   1.000
_cell.length_b   1.000
_cell.length_c   1.000
_cell.angle_alpha   90.00
_cell.angle_beta   90.00
_cell.angle_gamma   90.00
#
_symmetry.space_group_name_H-M   'P 1'
#
loop_
_entity.id
_entity.type
_entity.pdbx_description
1 polymer ?
#
loop_
_entity_poly.entity_id
_entity_poly.type
_entity_poly.pdbx_seq_one_letter_code
_entity_poly.pdbx_strand_id
1 'polypeptide(L)'
;MSTIPRLNQIQFEGFCGFMDRGLTEELYKFPKIEDTKILMNLKEIVLRGNLYGTRNAFICAKGPGYVTAQDIILPPSVEIVDNTQHVASLTEPIDLCIGLQIERNRGYGIKTPKNFHDGSYLIDAVFMPVRNANHSIHCYGNDNEK
;
A
#
# COMPACT_ATOMS: atom_id res chain seq x y z
N MET A 1 -13.69 -22.87 12.37
CA MET A 1 -12.85 -22.43 11.22
C MET A 1 -11.40 -22.61 11.61
N SER A 2 -10.64 -23.47 10.92
CA SER A 2 -9.21 -23.59 11.19
C SER A 2 -8.50 -22.39 10.55
N THR A 3 -7.89 -21.54 11.36
CA THR A 3 -7.05 -20.44 10.88
C THR A 3 -5.67 -21.01 10.61
N ILE A 4 -5.12 -20.83 9.41
CA ILE A 4 -3.75 -21.27 9.10
C ILE A 4 -2.79 -20.46 9.99
N PRO A 5 -2.20 -21.05 11.06
CA PRO A 5 -1.70 -20.27 12.19
C PRO A 5 -0.51 -19.36 11.87
N ARG A 6 0.19 -19.63 10.75
CA ARG A 6 1.44 -18.95 10.39
C ARG A 6 1.27 -17.78 9.43
N LEU A 7 0.12 -17.63 8.76
CA LEU A 7 -0.03 -16.56 7.75
C LEU A 7 0.05 -15.15 8.38
N ASN A 8 -0.48 -14.96 9.59
CA ASN A 8 -0.44 -13.67 10.29
C ASN A 8 0.94 -13.34 10.89
N GLN A 9 1.94 -14.22 10.74
CA GLN A 9 3.32 -13.95 11.21
C GLN A 9 4.20 -13.33 10.13
N ILE A 10 3.73 -13.29 8.86
CA ILE A 10 4.49 -12.75 7.74
C ILE A 10 4.53 -11.23 7.84
N GLN A 11 5.75 -10.68 7.78
CA GLN A 11 5.98 -9.24 7.72
C GLN A 11 6.09 -8.79 6.28
N PHE A 12 5.49 -7.63 5.98
CA PHE A 12 5.49 -7.06 4.66
C PHE A 12 5.61 -5.54 4.71
N GLU A 13 6.31 -4.97 3.74
CA GLU A 13 6.39 -3.54 3.51
C GLU A 13 5.10 -3.04 2.83
N GLY A 14 4.52 -1.95 3.35
CA GLY A 14 3.32 -1.36 2.77
C GLY A 14 3.23 0.13 3.03
N PHE A 15 2.47 0.83 2.18
CA PHE A 15 2.15 2.23 2.40
C PHE A 15 1.16 2.38 3.55
N CYS A 16 1.46 3.28 4.50
CA CYS A 16 0.71 3.41 5.75
C CYS A 16 0.28 4.82 6.12
N GLY A 17 0.60 5.82 5.31
CA GLY A 17 0.26 7.21 5.60
C GLY A 17 0.58 8.17 4.46
N PHE A 18 -0.05 9.34 4.49
CA PHE A 18 0.26 10.52 3.71
C PHE A 18 0.90 11.58 4.57
N MET A 19 1.85 12.32 3.99
CA MET A 19 2.34 13.57 4.58
C MET A 19 1.84 14.72 3.72
N ASP A 20 1.01 15.57 4.31
CA ASP A 20 0.65 16.85 3.72
C ASP A 20 1.80 17.84 3.98
N ARG A 21 2.53 18.23 2.93
CA ARG A 21 3.50 19.34 2.97
C ARG A 21 2.99 20.57 2.20
N GLY A 22 1.70 20.90 2.31
CA GLY A 22 1.08 22.07 1.66
C GLY A 22 -0.02 21.75 0.65
N LEU A 23 -0.46 20.49 0.57
CA LEU A 23 -1.62 19.97 -0.15
C LEU A 23 -2.96 20.28 0.51
N THR A 24 -3.00 21.00 1.64
CA THR A 24 -4.26 21.28 2.38
C THR A 24 -5.28 22.06 1.53
N GLU A 25 -4.83 22.82 0.53
CA GLU A 25 -5.70 23.44 -0.48
C GLU A 25 -5.85 22.64 -1.79
N GLU A 26 -5.05 21.59 -2.01
CA GLU A 26 -5.08 20.78 -3.23
C GLU A 26 -5.78 19.43 -3.05
N LEU A 27 -5.96 18.94 -1.81
CA LEU A 27 -6.79 17.77 -1.51
C LEU A 27 -8.27 17.96 -1.92
N TYR A 28 -8.75 19.20 -1.96
CA TYR A 28 -10.04 19.58 -2.53
C TYR A 28 -9.99 19.96 -4.02
N LYS A 29 -8.79 20.02 -4.63
CA LYS A 29 -8.57 20.14 -6.10
C LYS A 29 -8.38 18.79 -6.81
N PHE A 30 -8.61 17.67 -6.10
CA PHE A 30 -8.81 16.35 -6.70
C PHE A 30 -9.98 16.19 -7.71
N PRO A 31 -10.88 17.17 -8.02
CA PRO A 31 -11.85 17.02 -9.12
C PRO A 31 -11.24 16.84 -10.52
N LYS A 32 -9.90 16.90 -10.64
CA LYS A 32 -9.16 16.85 -11.92
C LYS A 32 -8.39 15.55 -12.13
N ILE A 33 -8.54 14.58 -11.21
CA ILE A 33 -7.99 13.24 -11.36
C ILE A 33 -9.18 12.32 -11.62
N GLU A 34 -9.23 11.74 -12.81
CA GLU A 34 -10.34 10.86 -13.22
C GLU A 34 -10.43 9.63 -12.29
N ASP A 35 -9.28 9.18 -11.78
CA ASP A 35 -9.16 8.14 -10.77
C ASP A 35 -9.13 8.71 -9.34
N THR A 36 -10.31 8.91 -8.75
CA THR A 36 -10.46 9.12 -7.28
C THR A 36 -9.93 7.95 -6.43
N LYS A 37 -9.43 6.88 -7.08
CA LYS A 37 -8.95 5.62 -6.49
C LYS A 37 -7.43 5.53 -6.33
N ILE A 38 -6.66 6.62 -6.46
CA ILE A 38 -5.20 6.63 -6.18
C ILE A 38 -4.88 5.88 -4.88
N LEU A 39 -5.67 6.11 -3.82
CA LEU A 39 -5.50 5.44 -2.53
C LEU A 39 -5.60 3.92 -2.63
N MET A 40 -6.56 3.43 -3.40
CA MET A 40 -6.76 2.00 -3.61
C MET A 40 -5.63 1.42 -4.46
N ASN A 41 -5.24 2.12 -5.53
CA ASN A 41 -4.15 1.67 -6.40
C ASN A 41 -2.83 1.56 -5.63
N LEU A 42 -2.51 2.55 -4.78
CA LEU A 42 -1.32 2.52 -3.91
C LEU A 42 -1.34 1.35 -2.92
N LYS A 43 -2.50 0.97 -2.37
CA LYS A 43 -2.63 -0.21 -1.48
C LYS A 43 -2.34 -1.52 -2.20
N GLU A 44 -2.50 -1.58 -3.52
CA GLU A 44 -2.25 -2.78 -4.30
C GLU A 44 -0.79 -2.92 -4.74
N ILE A 45 0.02 -1.86 -4.64
CA ILE A 45 1.43 -1.91 -5.02
C ILE A 45 2.20 -2.81 -4.05
N VAL A 46 2.91 -3.77 -4.61
CA VAL A 46 3.72 -4.72 -3.87
C VAL A 46 5.14 -4.18 -3.72
N LEU A 47 5.54 -3.93 -2.48
CA LEU A 47 6.88 -3.50 -2.10
C LEU A 47 7.70 -4.70 -1.64
N ARG A 48 8.98 -4.75 -2.02
CA ARG A 48 9.95 -5.72 -1.50
C ARG A 48 11.08 -4.95 -0.82
N GLY A 49 11.49 -5.41 0.36
CA GLY A 49 12.58 -4.74 1.05
C GLY A 49 12.87 -5.34 2.42
N ASN A 50 13.65 -4.62 3.19
CA ASN A 50 13.87 -4.89 4.61
C ASN A 50 13.95 -3.57 5.35
N LEU A 51 12.79 -2.92 5.49
CA LEU A 51 12.70 -1.59 6.11
C LEU A 51 12.83 -1.70 7.63
N TYR A 52 13.57 -0.78 8.24
CA TYR A 52 13.55 -0.56 9.69
C TYR A 52 12.90 0.77 10.03
N GLY A 53 11.88 0.72 10.90
CA GLY A 53 11.04 1.86 11.27
C GLY A 53 10.11 2.30 10.15
N THR A 54 9.58 3.51 10.24
CA THR A 54 8.79 4.15 9.18
C THR A 54 9.73 5.00 8.32
N ARG A 55 9.56 4.94 6.99
CA ARG A 55 10.33 5.74 6.03
C ARG A 55 9.41 6.47 5.09
N ASN A 56 9.93 7.56 4.54
CA ASN A 56 9.21 8.41 3.61
C ASN A 56 9.47 7.95 2.17
N ALA A 57 8.44 8.03 1.35
CA ALA A 57 8.49 7.90 -0.10
C ALA A 57 7.67 9.03 -0.70
N PHE A 58 7.81 9.25 -2.01
CA PHE A 58 7.11 10.32 -2.70
C PHE A 58 6.64 9.84 -4.06
N ILE A 59 5.50 10.31 -4.53
CA ILE A 59 5.08 10.14 -5.91
C ILE A 59 4.92 11.52 -6.52
N CYS A 60 5.70 11.83 -7.54
CA CYS A 60 5.66 13.15 -8.17
C CYS A 60 5.63 13.00 -9.70
N ALA A 61 4.64 13.60 -10.33
CA ALA A 61 4.36 13.47 -11.75
C ALA A 61 3.77 14.76 -12.32
N LYS A 62 4.00 15.00 -13.61
CA LYS A 62 3.47 16.18 -14.31
C LYS A 62 2.43 15.74 -15.33
N GLY A 63 1.25 16.34 -15.27
CA GLY A 63 0.17 16.09 -16.22
C GLY A 63 0.25 16.95 -17.48
N PRO A 64 -0.58 16.67 -18.49
CA PRO A 64 -1.43 15.48 -18.58
C PRO A 64 -0.61 14.20 -18.89
N GLY A 65 -1.00 13.07 -18.31
CA GLY A 65 -0.27 11.81 -18.48
C GLY A 65 -0.68 10.70 -17.51
N TYR A 66 -0.13 9.51 -17.73
CA TYR A 66 -0.30 8.36 -16.85
C TYR A 66 0.79 8.35 -15.79
N VAL A 67 0.41 8.06 -14.55
CA VAL A 67 1.31 7.88 -13.41
C VAL A 67 1.31 6.41 -13.05
N THR A 68 2.50 5.83 -12.99
CA THR A 68 2.75 4.43 -12.71
C THR A 68 3.53 4.27 -11.41
N ALA A 69 3.66 3.02 -10.95
CA ALA A 69 4.44 2.70 -9.76
C ALA A 69 5.93 3.08 -9.93
N GLN A 70 6.45 3.15 -11.15
CA GLN A 70 7.81 3.63 -11.43
C GLN A 70 8.04 5.09 -10.99
N ASP A 71 7.00 5.92 -10.98
CA ASP A 71 7.09 7.34 -10.63
C ASP A 71 7.20 7.56 -9.10
N ILE A 72 7.18 6.47 -8.32
CA ILE A 72 7.34 6.49 -6.87
C ILE A 72 8.82 6.48 -6.52
N ILE A 73 9.25 7.55 -5.87
CA ILE A 73 10.58 7.72 -5.27
C ILE A 73 10.60 6.99 -3.93
N LEU A 74 11.28 5.83 -3.90
CA LEU A 74 11.41 4.96 -2.73
C LEU A 74 12.71 5.24 -1.97
N PRO A 75 12.76 4.89 -0.66
CA PRO A 75 14.02 4.81 0.06
C PRO A 75 14.92 3.69 -0.50
N PRO A 76 16.26 3.76 -0.33
CA PRO A 76 17.20 2.83 -0.97
C PRO A 76 17.04 1.34 -0.61
N SER A 77 16.36 1.02 0.49
CA SER A 77 16.17 -0.34 1.00
C SER A 77 14.84 -0.99 0.56
N VAL A 78 14.10 -0.35 -0.34
CA VAL A 78 12.80 -0.81 -0.84
C VAL A 78 12.78 -0.72 -2.35
N GLU A 79 12.20 -1.73 -2.97
CA GLU A 79 11.95 -1.79 -4.40
C GLU A 79 10.47 -2.12 -4.64
N ILE A 80 9.94 -1.66 -5.77
CA ILE A 80 8.61 -2.06 -6.26
C ILE A 80 8.79 -3.31 -7.11
N VAL A 81 7.89 -4.29 -6.92
CA VAL A 81 7.94 -5.55 -7.66
C VAL A 81 7.45 -5.38 -9.11
N ASP A 82 6.37 -4.63 -9.32
CA ASP A 82 5.84 -4.29 -10.65
C ASP A 82 5.82 -2.78 -10.83
N ASN A 83 6.75 -2.27 -11.63
CA ASN A 83 6.90 -0.83 -11.89
C ASN A 83 5.89 -0.29 -12.91
N THR A 84 5.16 -1.17 -13.62
CA THR A 84 4.19 -0.77 -14.65
C THR A 84 2.78 -0.56 -14.10
N GLN A 85 2.55 -0.95 -12.85
CA GLN A 85 1.24 -0.86 -12.21
C GLN A 85 0.72 0.57 -12.21
N HIS A 86 -0.52 0.75 -12.68
CA HIS A 86 -1.19 2.04 -12.76
C HIS A 86 -1.46 2.63 -11.38
N VAL A 87 -1.21 3.93 -11.23
CA VAL A 87 -1.50 4.67 -9.99
C VAL A 87 -2.58 5.72 -10.23
N ALA A 88 -2.42 6.55 -11.25
CA ALA A 88 -3.33 7.67 -11.54
C ALA A 88 -3.27 8.10 -13.00
N SER A 89 -4.34 8.73 -13.49
CA SER A 89 -4.34 9.47 -14.75
C SER A 89 -4.53 10.96 -14.47
N LEU A 90 -3.59 11.79 -14.91
CA LEU A 90 -3.67 13.25 -14.81
C LEU A 90 -4.26 13.79 -16.12
N THR A 91 -5.44 14.41 -16.07
CA THR A 91 -6.13 14.90 -17.29
C THR A 91 -5.77 16.34 -17.63
N GLU A 92 -5.22 17.08 -16.67
CA GLU A 92 -4.86 18.49 -16.79
C GLU A 92 -3.35 18.72 -16.58
N PRO A 93 -2.80 19.86 -17.01
CA PRO A 93 -1.40 20.23 -16.77
C PRO A 93 -1.17 20.64 -15.31
N ILE A 94 -1.20 19.65 -14.42
CA ILE A 94 -0.97 19.80 -12.98
C ILE A 94 0.33 19.12 -12.57
N ASP A 95 1.04 19.72 -11.61
CA ASP A 95 2.18 19.09 -10.97
C ASP A 95 1.69 18.37 -9.71
N LEU A 96 1.59 17.05 -9.77
CA LEU A 96 1.23 16.20 -8.64
C LEU A 96 2.49 15.89 -7.83
N CYS A 97 2.45 16.07 -6.51
CA CYS A 97 3.50 15.55 -5.63
C CYS A 97 2.91 15.19 -4.27
N ILE A 98 2.90 13.89 -3.93
CA ILE A 98 2.29 13.36 -2.72
C ILE A 98 3.37 12.70 -1.85
N GLY A 99 3.42 13.06 -0.57
CA GLY A 99 4.26 12.40 0.42
C GLY A 99 3.60 11.13 0.95
N LEU A 100 4.33 10.01 0.94
CA LEU A 100 3.91 8.69 1.38
C LEU A 100 4.77 8.21 2.55
N GLN A 101 4.20 7.41 3.45
CA GLN A 101 4.93 6.68 4.48
C GLN A 101 4.89 5.19 4.19
N ILE A 102 6.03 4.52 4.30
CA ILE A 102 6.20 3.08 4.19
C ILE A 102 6.58 2.55 5.57
N GLU A 103 5.96 1.45 5.96
CA GLU A 103 6.29 0.72 7.17
C GLU A 103 6.35 -0.78 6.85
N ARG A 104 7.12 -1.51 7.64
CA ARG A 104 7.10 -2.97 7.63
C ARG A 104 6.29 -3.46 8.82
N ASN A 105 5.17 -4.14 8.56
CA ASN A 105 4.29 -4.64 9.63
C ASN A 105 3.71 -6.02 9.28
N ARG A 106 2.88 -6.60 10.17
CA ARG A 106 2.22 -7.90 10.00
C ARG A 106 0.72 -7.71 9.88
N GLY A 107 0.09 -8.48 9.00
CA GLY A 107 -1.35 -8.57 8.93
C GLY A 107 -2.02 -7.28 8.46
N TYR A 108 -3.27 -7.07 8.87
CA TYR A 108 -4.04 -5.87 8.58
C TYR A 108 -4.08 -4.99 9.83
N GLY A 109 -3.52 -3.78 9.71
CA GLY A 109 -3.48 -2.81 10.80
C GLY A 109 -4.44 -1.66 10.50
N ILE A 110 -5.66 -1.72 11.04
CA ILE A 110 -6.56 -0.56 11.02
C ILE A 110 -5.94 0.50 11.93
N LYS A 111 -5.28 1.49 11.32
CA LYS A 111 -4.85 2.68 12.05
C LYS A 111 -6.02 3.64 12.09
N THR A 112 -6.45 4.02 13.30
CA THR A 112 -7.36 5.15 13.44
C THR A 112 -6.70 6.39 12.84
N PRO A 113 -7.41 7.20 12.04
CA PRO A 113 -6.88 8.46 11.53
C PRO A 113 -6.49 9.34 12.72
N LYS A 114 -5.21 9.36 13.06
CA LYS A 114 -4.66 10.31 14.01
C LYS A 114 -4.03 11.41 13.19
N ASN A 115 -4.53 12.62 13.35
CA ASN A 115 -3.81 13.81 12.92
C ASN A 115 -2.57 13.90 13.81
N PHE A 116 -1.39 13.73 13.23
CA PHE A 116 -0.19 14.19 13.90
C PHE A 116 -0.16 15.72 13.80
N HIS A 117 0.47 16.38 14.79
CA HIS A 117 0.64 17.84 14.78
C HIS A 117 1.45 18.38 13.57
N ASP A 118 1.94 17.49 12.70
CA ASP A 118 2.76 17.72 11.50
C ASP A 118 1.96 17.65 10.17
N GLY A 119 0.63 17.56 10.21
CA GLY A 119 -0.19 17.52 8.97
C GLY A 119 -0.19 16.19 8.22
N SER A 120 0.44 15.14 8.75
CA SER A 120 0.35 13.79 8.16
C SER A 120 -0.99 13.10 8.47
N TYR A 121 -1.60 12.48 7.46
CA TYR A 121 -2.83 11.69 7.55
C TYR A 121 -2.53 10.20 7.44
N LEU A 122 -2.97 9.38 8.40
CA LEU A 122 -2.81 7.92 8.31
C LEU A 122 -3.82 7.31 7.34
N ILE A 123 -3.36 6.42 6.47
CA ILE A 123 -4.20 5.58 5.63
C ILE A 123 -4.29 4.22 6.28
N ASP A 124 -5.43 3.57 6.09
CA ASP A 124 -5.56 2.15 6.35
C ASP A 124 -4.56 1.34 5.50
N ALA A 125 -3.64 0.63 6.16
CA ALA A 125 -2.48 0.01 5.55
C ALA A 125 -2.66 -1.51 5.44
N VAL A 126 -2.46 -2.05 4.24
CA VAL A 126 -2.57 -3.49 3.98
C VAL A 126 -1.16 -4.09 3.93
N PHE A 127 -0.76 -4.81 4.99
CA PHE A 127 0.53 -5.52 5.06
C PHE A 127 0.34 -7.04 4.90
N MET A 128 -0.57 -7.44 4.01
CA MET A 128 -0.96 -8.83 3.80
C MET A 128 -0.59 -9.28 2.38
N PRO A 129 0.56 -9.95 2.18
CA PRO A 129 0.96 -10.43 0.86
C PRO A 129 0.08 -11.60 0.37
N VAL A 130 -0.52 -12.35 1.31
CA VAL A 130 -1.42 -13.46 1.01
C VAL A 130 -2.86 -12.96 1.00
N ARG A 131 -3.44 -12.85 -0.20
CA ARG A 131 -4.83 -12.39 -0.40
C ARG A 131 -5.88 -13.49 -0.11
N ASN A 132 -5.55 -14.75 -0.38
CA ASN A 132 -6.46 -15.88 -0.19
C ASN A 132 -5.68 -17.15 0.16
N ALA A 133 -6.20 -17.98 1.06
CA ALA A 133 -5.64 -19.27 1.40
C ALA A 133 -6.76 -20.30 1.56
N ASN A 134 -6.68 -21.39 0.79
CA ASN A 134 -7.65 -22.49 0.81
C ASN A 134 -7.02 -23.73 1.47
N HIS A 135 -7.80 -24.48 2.25
CA HIS A 135 -7.35 -25.74 2.85
C HIS A 135 -8.45 -26.79 2.77
N SER A 136 -8.06 -28.04 2.53
CA SER A 136 -8.92 -29.21 2.66
C SER A 136 -8.38 -30.13 3.75
N ILE A 137 -9.28 -30.70 4.54
CA ILE A 137 -8.94 -31.68 5.58
C ILE A 137 -9.36 -33.04 5.05
N HIS A 138 -8.41 -33.96 4.94
CA HIS A 138 -8.68 -35.33 4.55
C HIS A 138 -8.41 -36.25 5.75
N CYS A 139 -9.43 -36.98 6.17
CA CYS A 139 -9.27 -38.05 7.14
C CYS A 139 -8.69 -39.28 6.41
N TYR A 140 -7.59 -39.81 6.92
CA TYR A 140 -7.15 -41.14 6.52
C TYR A 140 -7.75 -42.14 7.50
N GLY A 141 -8.76 -42.89 7.05
CA GLY A 141 -9.23 -44.07 7.77
C GLY A 141 -8.13 -45.12 7.72
N ASN A 142 -7.77 -45.68 8.87
CA ASN A 142 -6.88 -46.83 8.89
C ASN A 142 -7.76 -48.05 8.55
N ASP A 143 -7.80 -48.43 7.27
CA ASP A 143 -8.47 -49.64 6.77
C ASP A 143 -7.69 -50.90 7.19
N ASN A 144 -7.39 -51.03 8.49
CA ASN A 144 -6.94 -52.30 9.05
C ASN A 144 -8.17 -53.06 9.50
N GLU A 145 -8.84 -53.67 8.51
CA GLU A 145 -9.74 -54.80 8.72
C GLU A 145 -9.01 -55.89 9.52
N LYS A 146 -9.54 -56.22 10.71
CA LYS A 146 -9.68 -57.63 11.13
C LYS A 146 -10.69 -57.81 12.25
#